data_AF-A0A3D4PIZ2-F1
#
_entry.id   AF-A0A3D4PIZ2-F1
#
_cell.length_a   1.000
_cell.length_b   1.000
_cell.length_c   1.000
_cell.angle_alpha   90.00
_cell.angle_beta   90.00
_cell.angle_gamma   90.00
#
_symmetry.space_group_name_H-M   'P 1'
#
loop_
_entity.id
_entity.type
_entity.pdbx_description
1 polymer ?
#
loop_
_entity_poly.entity_id
_entity_poly.type
_entity_poly.pdbx_seq_one_letter_code
_entity_poly.pdbx_strand_id
1 'polypeptide(L)'
;RLTILSSDAQSSWGLLPDFVICDELSHWEKPDLWYSLISSAAKKPNCMLVVLTNAGVGRGWQWEVREAAQKSSRWYFSSLDGCQAKWISQNWLEEQREMLPGAVFDRLWNNRWQLSDGSFISLQEAEACRDESLKSQEQGRRGVRYFAAIDFAEKHDFTVGVLIHWEGEQLVVDRMDVIQPRPDQPVQVAWVEEWIERISTAFGNVCFVVDEYQLLSTIQKFESRVEIERFAFGAGKGNHALAINLRQLILRQGIRWYAGCGQLNDVAERNDLETELTSVMLRQNASGRCRIDHLSDGVHHDDRVFALGVAALKACESGCVADWMEVSEGGLV
;
A
#
# COMPACT_ATOMS: atom_id res chain seq x y z
N ARG A 1 12.94 19.42 -40.43
CA ARG A 1 13.93 19.40 -39.33
C ARG A 1 13.22 18.80 -38.12
N LEU A 2 13.70 17.69 -37.58
CA LEU A 2 13.14 17.04 -36.39
C LEU A 2 13.95 17.50 -35.18
N THR A 3 13.29 18.02 -34.15
CA THR A 3 13.91 18.40 -32.88
C THR A 3 13.29 17.54 -31.80
N ILE A 4 14.12 16.76 -31.08
CA ILE A 4 13.70 15.94 -29.95
C ILE A 4 14.05 16.74 -28.69
N LEU A 5 13.04 16.99 -27.85
CA LEU A 5 13.21 17.73 -26.60
C LEU A 5 13.14 16.73 -25.43
N SER A 6 14.06 16.84 -24.47
CA SER A 6 13.91 16.19 -23.16
C SER A 6 12.77 16.87 -22.39
N SER A 7 12.29 16.24 -21.31
CA SER A 7 11.14 16.66 -20.50
C SER A 7 11.26 18.02 -19.77
N ASP A 8 12.23 18.86 -20.15
CA ASP A 8 12.53 20.13 -19.49
C ASP A 8 11.73 21.30 -20.08
N ALA A 9 10.69 21.71 -19.35
CA ALA A 9 9.77 22.79 -19.75
C ALA A 9 10.45 24.14 -20.03
N GLN A 10 11.59 24.45 -19.39
CA GLN A 10 12.29 25.72 -19.61
C GLN A 10 12.80 25.88 -21.05
N SER A 11 13.13 24.77 -21.73
CA SER A 11 13.66 24.79 -23.10
C SER A 11 12.59 24.86 -24.19
N SER A 12 11.32 24.61 -23.85
CA SER A 12 10.22 24.52 -24.82
C SER A 12 9.48 25.84 -25.03
N TRP A 13 9.58 26.79 -24.09
CA TRP A 13 8.92 28.09 -24.20
C TRP A 13 9.49 28.94 -25.35
N GLY A 14 8.61 29.44 -26.22
CA GLY A 14 8.97 30.31 -27.34
C GLY A 14 9.24 29.59 -28.66
N LEU A 15 9.23 28.25 -28.67
CA LEU A 15 9.22 27.48 -29.90
C LEU A 15 7.87 27.62 -30.63
N LEU A 16 7.90 27.70 -31.96
CA LEU A 16 6.70 27.73 -32.81
C LEU A 16 6.71 26.51 -33.75
N PRO A 17 6.44 25.31 -33.24
CA PRO A 17 6.49 24.09 -34.03
C PRO A 17 5.34 24.02 -35.03
N ASP A 18 5.58 23.38 -36.17
CA ASP A 18 4.53 22.99 -37.12
C ASP A 18 3.90 21.63 -36.75
N PHE A 19 4.57 20.85 -35.89
CA PHE A 19 4.14 19.51 -35.49
C PHE A 19 4.66 19.17 -34.09
N VAL A 20 3.80 18.62 -33.24
CA VAL A 20 4.11 18.23 -31.86
C VAL A 20 3.57 16.82 -31.59
N ILE A 21 4.39 15.97 -30.99
CA ILE A 21 3.98 14.66 -30.45
C ILE A 21 4.25 14.68 -28.95
N CYS A 22 3.20 14.49 -28.16
CA CYS A 22 3.30 14.23 -26.73
C CYS A 22 3.11 12.72 -26.55
N ASP A 23 4.18 12.01 -26.24
CA ASP A 23 4.14 10.56 -26.01
C ASP A 23 4.08 10.25 -24.51
N GLU A 24 3.43 9.13 -24.18
CA GLU A 24 3.23 8.64 -22.82
C GLU A 24 2.74 9.72 -21.83
N LEU A 25 1.72 10.50 -22.22
CA LEU A 25 1.22 11.64 -21.41
C LEU A 25 0.90 11.23 -19.96
N SER A 26 0.35 10.03 -19.75
CA SER A 26 0.04 9.47 -18.43
C SER A 26 1.26 9.37 -17.49
N HIS A 27 2.48 9.39 -18.02
CA HIS A 27 3.73 9.32 -17.25
C HIS A 27 4.37 10.68 -16.98
N TRP A 28 3.78 11.78 -17.46
CA TRP A 28 4.33 13.11 -17.24
C TRP A 28 4.04 13.57 -15.81
N GLU A 29 5.09 13.81 -15.03
CA GLU A 29 4.94 14.18 -13.61
C GLU A 29 4.26 15.53 -13.42
N LYS A 30 4.57 16.51 -14.27
CA LYS A 30 4.12 17.90 -14.12
C LYS A 30 3.48 18.45 -15.40
N PRO A 31 2.46 19.31 -15.30
CA PRO A 31 1.74 19.82 -16.46
C PRO A 31 2.48 20.96 -17.18
N ASP A 32 3.58 21.49 -16.64
CA ASP A 32 4.28 22.67 -17.18
C ASP A 32 4.69 22.51 -18.64
N LEU A 33 5.26 21.35 -19.00
CA LEU A 33 5.64 21.05 -20.38
C LEU A 33 4.40 20.96 -21.28
N TRP A 34 3.32 20.34 -20.78
CA TRP A 34 2.05 20.29 -21.51
C TRP A 34 1.51 21.69 -21.80
N TYR A 35 1.46 22.57 -20.79
CA TYR A 35 1.02 23.96 -20.96
C TYR A 35 1.87 24.73 -21.98
N SER A 36 3.18 24.51 -21.96
CA SER A 36 4.10 25.10 -22.94
C SER A 36 3.79 24.63 -24.37
N LEU A 37 3.58 23.32 -24.57
CA LEU A 37 3.35 22.72 -25.88
C LEU A 37 1.97 23.06 -26.45
N ILE A 38 0.89 22.90 -25.67
CA ILE A 38 -0.47 23.18 -26.12
C ILE A 38 -0.65 24.66 -26.48
N SER A 39 -0.07 25.57 -25.69
CA SER A 39 -0.13 27.00 -25.97
C SER A 39 0.71 27.39 -27.19
N SER A 40 1.82 26.71 -27.44
CA SER A 40 2.68 26.96 -28.60
C SER A 40 2.05 26.45 -29.90
N ALA A 41 1.43 25.26 -29.87
CA ALA A 41 0.70 24.72 -31.01
C ALA A 41 -0.43 25.65 -31.46
N ALA A 42 -1.16 26.24 -30.53
CA ALA A 42 -2.26 27.17 -30.82
C ALA A 42 -1.82 28.50 -31.48
N LYS A 43 -0.52 28.85 -31.44
CA LYS A 43 0.01 30.09 -32.05
C LYS A 43 0.26 29.97 -33.56
N LYS A 44 0.22 28.76 -34.11
CA LYS A 44 0.42 28.48 -35.54
C LYS A 44 -0.87 27.94 -36.16
N PRO A 45 -1.42 28.57 -37.21
CA PRO A 45 -2.72 28.18 -37.79
C PRO A 45 -2.83 26.72 -38.23
N ASN A 46 -1.70 26.12 -38.64
CA ASN A 46 -1.65 24.77 -39.22
C ASN A 46 -0.79 23.80 -38.39
N CYS A 47 -0.58 24.08 -37.10
CA CYS A 47 0.17 23.16 -36.25
C CYS A 47 -0.64 21.90 -35.96
N MET A 48 -0.01 20.73 -36.06
CA MET A 48 -0.61 19.47 -35.66
C MET A 48 -0.06 19.02 -34.31
N LEU A 49 -0.95 18.78 -33.34
CA LEU A 49 -0.62 18.23 -32.03
C LEU A 49 -1.19 16.81 -31.92
N VAL A 50 -0.32 15.84 -31.67
CA VAL A 50 -0.68 14.44 -31.44
C VAL A 50 -0.35 14.07 -30.02
N VAL A 51 -1.28 13.43 -29.33
CA VAL A 51 -1.07 12.89 -27.99
C VAL A 51 -1.22 11.38 -28.06
N LEU A 52 -0.19 10.66 -27.62
CA LEU A 52 -0.17 9.21 -27.49
C LEU A 52 -0.05 8.90 -25.99
N THR A 53 -0.92 8.03 -25.49
CA THR A 53 -0.92 7.68 -24.06
C THR A 53 -1.61 6.36 -23.85
N ASN A 54 -1.08 5.58 -22.92
CA ASN A 54 -1.81 4.47 -22.31
C ASN A 54 -2.78 5.01 -21.24
N ALA A 55 -3.60 4.12 -20.72
CA ALA A 55 -4.41 4.41 -19.55
C ALA A 55 -3.52 4.83 -18.38
N GLY A 56 -3.77 6.03 -17.87
CA GLY A 56 -3.15 6.53 -16.67
C GLY A 56 -3.88 6.09 -15.42
N VAL A 57 -3.56 6.77 -14.34
CA VAL A 57 -4.07 6.43 -13.02
C VAL A 57 -4.57 7.67 -12.31
N GLY A 58 -5.70 7.53 -11.61
CA GLY A 58 -6.39 8.64 -10.95
C GLY A 58 -7.05 9.61 -11.92
N ARG A 59 -7.58 10.71 -11.38
CA ARG A 59 -8.23 11.79 -12.15
C ARG A 59 -7.42 13.09 -12.13
N GLY A 60 -6.10 12.97 -12.28
CA GLY A 60 -5.19 14.12 -12.36
C GLY A 60 -5.33 14.90 -13.68
N TRP A 61 -4.43 15.86 -13.90
CA TRP A 61 -4.49 16.74 -15.08
C TRP A 61 -4.40 15.98 -16.42
N GLN A 62 -3.73 14.83 -16.47
CA GLN A 62 -3.66 13.97 -17.66
C GLN A 62 -5.05 13.41 -18.02
N TRP A 63 -5.84 13.03 -17.01
CA TRP A 63 -7.22 12.60 -17.18
C TRP A 63 -8.10 13.75 -17.67
N GLU A 64 -7.93 14.95 -17.12
CA GLU A 64 -8.65 16.13 -17.57
C GLU A 64 -8.35 16.47 -19.04
N VAL A 65 -7.09 16.36 -19.46
CA VAL A 65 -6.70 16.52 -20.87
C VAL A 65 -7.40 15.50 -21.76
N ARG A 66 -7.39 14.22 -21.37
CA ARG A 66 -8.09 13.15 -22.09
C ARG A 66 -9.59 13.44 -22.21
N GLU A 67 -10.25 13.78 -21.11
CA GLU A 67 -11.69 14.07 -21.06
C GLU A 67 -12.05 15.32 -21.89
N ALA A 68 -11.22 16.35 -21.84
CA ALA A 68 -11.41 17.56 -22.64
C ALA A 68 -11.28 17.27 -24.13
N ALA A 69 -10.29 16.45 -24.53
CA ALA A 69 -10.13 16.00 -25.91
C ALA A 69 -11.32 15.13 -26.36
N GLN A 70 -11.80 14.21 -25.52
CA GLN A 70 -12.95 13.36 -25.82
C GLN A 70 -14.25 14.16 -26.03
N LYS A 71 -14.47 15.22 -25.24
CA LYS A 71 -15.71 16.03 -25.30
C LYS A 71 -15.69 17.09 -26.40
N SER A 72 -14.51 17.45 -26.89
CA SER A 72 -14.36 18.55 -27.85
C SER A 72 -14.45 18.06 -29.29
N SER A 73 -15.35 18.67 -30.09
CA SER A 73 -15.43 18.43 -31.54
C SER A 73 -14.21 18.91 -32.33
N ARG A 74 -13.28 19.66 -31.68
CA ARG A 74 -12.03 20.12 -32.29
C ARG A 74 -10.90 19.11 -32.18
N TRP A 75 -11.10 18.03 -31.45
CA TRP A 75 -10.14 16.96 -31.29
C TRP A 75 -10.62 15.71 -32.03
N TYR A 76 -9.68 15.02 -32.66
CA TYR A 76 -9.89 13.64 -33.03
C TYR A 76 -9.48 12.76 -31.84
N PHE A 77 -10.44 12.05 -31.25
CA PHE A 77 -10.22 11.19 -30.10
C PHE A 77 -10.42 9.71 -30.50
N SER A 78 -9.42 8.88 -30.21
CA SER A 78 -9.47 7.44 -30.45
C SER A 78 -8.92 6.71 -29.24
N SER A 79 -9.64 5.68 -28.77
CA SER A 79 -9.22 4.82 -27.66
C SER A 79 -9.46 3.38 -28.07
N LEU A 80 -8.45 2.53 -27.85
CA LEU A 80 -8.56 1.09 -28.05
C LEU A 80 -8.84 0.42 -26.70
N ASP A 81 -9.64 -0.64 -26.70
CA ASP A 81 -9.87 -1.49 -25.53
C ASP A 81 -9.12 -2.81 -25.75
N GLY A 82 -8.46 -3.32 -24.71
CA GLY A 82 -7.67 -4.55 -24.84
C GLY A 82 -6.40 -4.43 -25.69
N CYS A 83 -5.65 -5.52 -25.73
CA CYS A 83 -4.48 -5.66 -26.60
C CYS A 83 -4.91 -5.90 -28.05
N GLN A 84 -4.71 -4.89 -28.91
CA GLN A 84 -5.02 -4.95 -30.35
C GLN A 84 -3.80 -5.31 -31.22
N ALA A 85 -2.61 -5.38 -30.62
CA ALA A 85 -1.37 -5.68 -31.32
C ALA A 85 -1.34 -7.15 -31.79
N LYS A 86 -1.46 -7.36 -33.10
CA LYS A 86 -1.54 -8.70 -33.72
C LYS A 86 -0.30 -9.57 -33.53
N TRP A 87 0.83 -8.98 -33.15
CA TRP A 87 2.08 -9.70 -32.88
C TRP A 87 2.18 -10.20 -31.43
N ILE A 88 1.23 -9.86 -30.56
CA ILE A 88 1.18 -10.32 -29.18
C ILE A 88 0.26 -11.53 -29.12
N SER A 89 0.83 -12.67 -28.70
CA SER A 89 0.10 -13.93 -28.63
C SER A 89 -0.77 -14.01 -27.38
N GLN A 90 -1.82 -14.84 -27.44
CA GLN A 90 -2.71 -15.05 -26.30
C GLN A 90 -1.97 -15.67 -25.10
N ASN A 91 -1.07 -16.63 -25.34
CA ASN A 91 -0.27 -17.25 -24.28
C ASN A 91 0.62 -16.22 -23.56
N TRP A 92 1.17 -15.24 -24.29
CA TRP A 92 1.96 -14.17 -23.68
C TRP A 92 1.07 -13.26 -22.81
N LEU A 93 -0.15 -12.93 -23.25
CA LEU A 93 -1.09 -12.17 -22.43
C LEU A 93 -1.52 -12.93 -21.17
N GLU A 94 -1.68 -14.25 -21.26
CA GLU A 94 -2.01 -15.10 -20.11
C GLU A 94 -0.87 -15.15 -19.09
N GLU A 95 0.36 -15.35 -19.55
CA GLU A 95 1.56 -15.26 -18.70
C GLU A 95 1.64 -13.89 -17.99
N GLN A 96 1.41 -12.80 -18.73
CA GLN A 96 1.42 -11.45 -18.14
C GLN A 96 0.28 -11.24 -17.13
N ARG A 97 -0.89 -11.86 -17.35
CA ARG A 97 -2.03 -11.80 -16.43
C ARG A 97 -1.74 -12.54 -15.13
N GLU A 98 -1.01 -13.65 -15.18
CA GLU A 98 -0.61 -14.40 -13.99
C GLU A 98 0.48 -13.67 -13.19
N MET A 99 1.38 -12.96 -13.87
CA MET A 99 2.50 -12.27 -13.25
C MET A 99 2.16 -10.88 -12.69
N LEU A 100 1.18 -10.19 -13.27
CA LEU A 100 0.84 -8.81 -12.90
C LEU A 100 -0.40 -8.75 -12.01
N PRO A 101 -0.45 -7.83 -11.04
CA PRO A 101 -1.69 -7.52 -10.35
C PRO A 101 -2.78 -7.10 -11.34
N GLY A 102 -4.04 -7.51 -11.09
CA GLY A 102 -5.17 -7.27 -11.99
C GLY A 102 -5.31 -5.82 -12.44
N ALA A 103 -5.20 -4.85 -11.52
CA ALA A 103 -5.27 -3.42 -11.84
C ALA A 103 -4.13 -2.93 -12.75
N VAL A 104 -2.93 -3.50 -12.59
CA VAL A 104 -1.77 -3.19 -13.44
C VAL A 104 -1.95 -3.80 -14.82
N PHE A 105 -2.43 -5.05 -14.88
CA PHE A 105 -2.78 -5.70 -16.14
C PHE A 105 -3.87 -4.92 -16.89
N ASP A 106 -4.93 -4.53 -16.20
CA ASP A 106 -6.03 -3.77 -16.79
C ASP A 106 -5.59 -2.42 -17.35
N ARG A 107 -4.65 -1.75 -16.68
CA ARG A 107 -4.07 -0.50 -17.16
C ARG A 107 -3.19 -0.71 -18.39
N LEU A 108 -2.21 -1.62 -18.30
CA LEU A 108 -1.18 -1.80 -19.32
C LEU A 108 -1.70 -2.53 -20.57
N TRP A 109 -2.55 -3.53 -20.38
CA TRP A 109 -3.00 -4.44 -21.44
C TRP A 109 -4.44 -4.18 -21.86
N ASN A 110 -5.33 -3.83 -20.93
CA ASN A 110 -6.73 -3.53 -21.27
C ASN A 110 -7.01 -2.05 -21.52
N ASN A 111 -6.01 -1.17 -21.36
CA ASN A 111 -6.14 0.27 -21.53
C ASN A 111 -7.30 0.88 -20.71
N ARG A 112 -7.51 0.38 -19.50
CA ARG A 112 -8.53 0.86 -18.58
C ARG A 112 -7.95 1.88 -17.61
N TRP A 113 -8.46 3.10 -17.67
CA TRP A 113 -8.07 4.16 -16.74
C TRP A 113 -8.52 3.80 -15.33
N GLN A 114 -7.57 3.74 -14.41
CA GLN A 114 -7.85 3.35 -13.03
C GLN A 114 -8.33 4.58 -12.25
N LEU A 115 -9.42 4.43 -11.50
CA LEU A 115 -10.09 5.53 -10.79
C LEU A 115 -9.23 6.16 -9.68
N SER A 116 -8.27 5.41 -9.14
CA SER A 116 -7.26 5.90 -8.20
C SER A 116 -5.90 5.28 -8.53
N ASP A 117 -4.85 5.96 -8.07
CA ASP A 117 -3.46 5.50 -7.98
C ASP A 117 -3.20 4.46 -6.91
N GLY A 118 -4.26 4.00 -6.26
CA GLY A 118 -4.14 3.83 -4.84
C GLY A 118 -4.64 2.50 -4.30
N SER A 119 -5.74 1.89 -4.76
CA SER A 119 -6.37 0.83 -3.93
C SER A 119 -5.37 -0.27 -3.56
N PHE A 120 -5.08 -0.38 -2.26
CA PHE A 120 -3.99 -1.22 -1.77
C PHE A 120 -4.21 -2.68 -2.14
N ILE A 121 -5.43 -3.16 -1.85
CA ILE A 121 -5.99 -4.46 -2.25
C ILE A 121 -7.51 -4.33 -2.49
N SER A 122 -8.09 -5.31 -3.17
CA SER A 122 -9.53 -5.48 -3.33
C SER A 122 -10.16 -6.24 -2.14
N LEU A 123 -11.48 -6.13 -2.00
CA LEU A 123 -12.20 -6.88 -0.96
C LEU A 123 -12.07 -8.38 -1.15
N GLN A 124 -12.10 -8.88 -2.39
CA GLN A 124 -11.92 -10.30 -2.66
C GLN A 124 -10.54 -10.81 -2.24
N GLU A 125 -9.47 -10.02 -2.46
CA GLU A 125 -8.11 -10.37 -2.03
C GLU A 125 -8.00 -10.37 -0.50
N ALA A 126 -8.64 -9.42 0.19
CA ALA A 126 -8.71 -9.39 1.65
C ALA A 126 -9.45 -10.64 2.17
N GLU A 127 -10.66 -10.89 1.68
CA GLU A 127 -11.50 -11.99 2.13
C GLU A 127 -10.92 -13.37 1.80
N ALA A 128 -10.04 -13.47 0.80
CA ALA A 128 -9.30 -14.71 0.51
C ALA A 128 -8.27 -15.08 1.58
N CYS A 129 -7.84 -14.12 2.41
CA CYS A 129 -6.97 -14.37 3.56
C CYS A 129 -7.76 -14.70 4.84
N ARG A 130 -9.09 -14.62 4.80
CA ARG A 130 -9.94 -14.99 5.93
C ARG A 130 -10.04 -16.50 6.05
N ASP A 131 -9.84 -16.99 7.27
CA ASP A 131 -10.02 -18.38 7.62
C ASP A 131 -11.11 -18.49 8.70
N GLU A 132 -12.28 -19.01 8.29
CA GLU A 132 -13.46 -19.20 9.15
C GLU A 132 -13.22 -20.19 10.31
N SER A 133 -12.14 -20.98 10.24
CA SER A 133 -11.77 -21.90 11.33
C SER A 133 -10.98 -21.20 12.44
N LEU A 134 -10.37 -20.05 12.14
CA LEU A 134 -9.62 -19.26 13.11
C LEU A 134 -10.54 -18.46 14.03
N LYS A 135 -10.04 -18.17 15.23
CA LYS A 135 -10.69 -17.29 16.22
C LYS A 135 -9.62 -16.45 16.90
N SER A 136 -10.03 -15.30 17.43
CA SER A 136 -9.18 -14.52 18.34
C SER A 136 -8.71 -15.40 19.50
N GLN A 137 -7.41 -15.33 19.80
CA GLN A 137 -6.78 -16.10 20.86
C GLN A 137 -6.57 -15.23 22.11
N GLU A 138 -6.75 -15.86 23.27
CA GLU A 138 -6.48 -15.25 24.57
C GLU A 138 -5.18 -15.78 25.21
N GLN A 139 -4.61 -16.86 24.68
CA GLN A 139 -3.40 -17.51 25.21
C GLN A 139 -2.51 -18.03 24.07
N GLY A 140 -1.20 -18.00 24.30
CA GLY A 140 -0.23 -18.52 23.35
C GLY A 140 -0.02 -20.03 23.48
N ARG A 141 0.60 -20.59 22.43
CA ARG A 141 1.04 -21.99 22.39
C ARG A 141 2.50 -22.06 22.84
N ARG A 142 2.83 -23.07 23.65
CA ARG A 142 4.21 -23.29 24.10
C ARG A 142 5.13 -23.54 22.91
N GLY A 143 6.29 -22.89 22.91
CA GLY A 143 7.32 -23.05 21.88
C GLY A 143 7.07 -22.24 20.60
N VAL A 144 5.95 -21.53 20.50
CA VAL A 144 5.68 -20.61 19.38
C VAL A 144 6.29 -19.24 19.71
N ARG A 145 6.93 -18.63 18.70
CA ARG A 145 7.36 -17.23 18.75
C ARG A 145 6.28 -16.35 18.14
N TYR A 146 5.96 -15.27 18.84
CA TYR A 146 4.96 -14.30 18.42
C TYR A 146 5.61 -12.96 18.12
N PHE A 147 4.98 -12.22 17.22
CA PHE A 147 5.37 -10.86 16.84
C PHE A 147 4.17 -9.95 17.06
N ALA A 148 4.39 -8.88 17.78
CA ALA A 148 3.37 -7.89 18.10
C ALA A 148 3.77 -6.53 17.54
N ALA A 149 2.78 -5.76 17.11
CA ALA A 149 2.98 -4.35 16.79
C ALA A 149 1.88 -3.50 17.42
N ILE A 150 2.24 -2.28 17.78
CA ILE A 150 1.35 -1.32 18.42
C ILE A 150 1.42 -0.02 17.64
N ASP A 151 0.25 0.44 17.17
CA ASP A 151 0.04 1.78 16.63
C ASP A 151 -0.77 2.58 17.64
N PHE A 152 -0.22 3.68 18.14
CA PHE A 152 -0.82 4.45 19.24
C PHE A 152 -1.23 5.84 18.77
N ALA A 153 -2.50 6.15 19.02
CA ALA A 153 -3.08 7.45 18.72
C ALA A 153 -3.97 7.92 19.88
N GLU A 154 -3.73 9.15 20.33
CA GLU A 154 -4.40 9.69 21.53
C GLU A 154 -5.86 10.13 21.26
N LYS A 155 -6.16 10.73 20.09
CA LYS A 155 -7.38 11.56 19.92
C LYS A 155 -8.25 11.30 18.70
N HIS A 156 -7.67 10.97 17.56
CA HIS A 156 -8.40 10.94 16.29
C HIS A 156 -8.35 9.56 15.65
N ASP A 157 -7.15 9.01 15.56
CA ASP A 157 -6.92 7.72 14.93
C ASP A 157 -7.08 6.57 15.93
N PHE A 158 -7.20 5.35 15.44
CA PHE A 158 -7.33 4.19 16.30
C PHE A 158 -6.00 3.88 16.98
N THR A 159 -6.08 3.47 18.25
CA THR A 159 -4.98 2.73 18.87
C THR A 159 -5.18 1.25 18.58
N VAL A 160 -4.19 0.60 17.97
CA VAL A 160 -4.26 -0.81 17.56
C VAL A 160 -3.09 -1.60 18.15
N GLY A 161 -3.41 -2.75 18.74
CA GLY A 161 -2.43 -3.78 19.09
C GLY A 161 -2.72 -5.06 18.31
N VAL A 162 -1.74 -5.54 17.53
CA VAL A 162 -1.86 -6.78 16.76
C VAL A 162 -0.82 -7.80 17.22
N LEU A 163 -1.18 -9.09 17.22
CA LEU A 163 -0.31 -10.21 17.54
C LEU A 163 -0.43 -11.28 16.45
N ILE A 164 0.71 -11.73 15.94
CA ILE A 164 0.80 -12.74 14.89
C ILE A 164 1.86 -13.81 15.20
N HIS A 165 1.76 -14.97 14.57
CA HIS A 165 2.82 -15.98 14.54
C HIS A 165 2.96 -16.65 13.17
N TRP A 166 4.05 -17.39 12.98
CA TRP A 166 4.21 -18.31 11.85
C TRP A 166 3.56 -19.65 12.16
N GLU A 167 2.71 -20.13 11.25
CA GLU A 167 2.19 -21.49 11.22
C GLU A 167 2.55 -22.13 9.88
N GLY A 168 3.63 -22.92 9.88
CA GLY A 168 4.24 -23.40 8.63
C GLY A 168 4.80 -22.22 7.82
N GLU A 169 4.38 -22.11 6.56
CA GLU A 169 4.80 -21.06 5.62
C GLU A 169 3.85 -19.84 5.60
N GLN A 170 2.91 -19.76 6.53
CA GLN A 170 1.93 -18.67 6.59
C GLN A 170 1.97 -17.94 7.93
N LEU A 171 1.76 -16.63 7.89
CA LEU A 171 1.47 -15.84 9.08
C LEU A 171 0.01 -16.01 9.49
N VAL A 172 -0.24 -16.05 10.79
CA VAL A 172 -1.59 -16.13 11.36
C VAL A 172 -1.77 -14.98 12.34
N VAL A 173 -2.85 -14.21 12.16
CA VAL A 173 -3.25 -13.17 13.11
C VAL A 173 -4.00 -13.83 14.27
N ASP A 174 -3.33 -13.97 15.40
CA ASP A 174 -3.93 -14.54 16.62
C ASP A 174 -4.88 -13.55 17.28
N ARG A 175 -4.54 -12.25 17.23
CA ARG A 175 -5.29 -11.22 17.95
C ARG A 175 -5.10 -9.84 17.33
N MET A 176 -6.16 -9.04 17.34
CA MET A 176 -6.12 -7.62 17.01
C MET A 176 -7.10 -6.88 17.92
N ASP A 177 -6.57 -6.05 18.81
CA ASP A 177 -7.36 -5.19 19.69
C ASP A 177 -7.33 -3.76 19.16
N VAL A 178 -8.50 -3.12 19.10
CA VAL A 178 -8.67 -1.78 18.52
C VAL A 178 -9.44 -0.91 19.48
N ILE A 179 -8.92 0.30 19.73
CA ILE A 179 -9.60 1.33 20.50
C ILE A 179 -9.80 2.57 19.64
N GLN A 180 -11.05 3.02 19.57
CA GLN A 180 -11.41 4.32 19.03
C GLN A 180 -11.42 5.38 20.15
N PRO A 181 -10.61 6.44 20.05
CA PRO A 181 -10.70 7.57 20.98
C PRO A 181 -12.06 8.25 20.87
N ARG A 182 -12.54 8.80 21.99
CA ARG A 182 -13.72 9.68 22.01
C ARG A 182 -13.28 11.13 22.28
N PRO A 183 -14.02 12.15 21.82
CA PRO A 183 -13.63 13.55 21.99
C PRO A 183 -13.34 13.96 23.44
N ASP A 184 -14.00 13.33 24.40
CA ASP A 184 -13.87 13.55 25.85
C ASP A 184 -13.08 12.44 26.58
N GLN A 185 -12.66 11.40 25.86
CA GLN A 185 -11.96 10.25 26.41
C GLN A 185 -10.82 9.81 25.47
N PRO A 186 -9.67 10.54 25.48
CA PRO A 186 -8.50 10.15 24.71
C PRO A 186 -7.90 8.84 25.21
N VAL A 187 -7.29 8.07 24.32
CA VAL A 187 -6.60 6.83 24.68
C VAL A 187 -5.39 7.17 25.54
N GLN A 188 -5.32 6.54 26.71
CA GLN A 188 -4.21 6.74 27.65
C GLN A 188 -3.07 5.78 27.30
N VAL A 189 -1.82 6.25 27.45
CA VAL A 189 -0.63 5.40 27.31
C VAL A 189 -0.70 4.15 28.21
N ALA A 190 -1.37 4.24 29.37
CA ALA A 190 -1.62 3.11 30.26
C ALA A 190 -2.27 1.91 29.55
N TRP A 191 -3.12 2.16 28.53
CA TRP A 191 -3.69 1.07 27.73
C TRP A 191 -2.62 0.25 27.02
N VAL A 192 -1.61 0.91 26.43
CA VAL A 192 -0.49 0.25 25.76
C VAL A 192 0.32 -0.57 26.75
N GLU A 193 0.57 -0.01 27.94
CA GLU A 193 1.33 -0.69 29.00
C GLU A 193 0.59 -1.95 29.50
N GLU A 194 -0.71 -1.83 29.79
CA GLU A 194 -1.56 -2.95 30.19
C GLU A 194 -1.66 -4.00 29.08
N TRP A 195 -1.70 -3.56 27.81
CA TRP A 195 -1.73 -4.45 26.66
C TRP A 195 -0.42 -5.25 26.56
N ILE A 196 0.74 -4.60 26.64
CA ILE A 196 2.05 -5.28 26.64
C ILE A 196 2.12 -6.31 27.77
N GLU A 197 1.77 -5.92 29.00
CA GLU A 197 1.82 -6.82 30.17
C GLU A 197 0.91 -8.04 29.99
N ARG A 198 -0.32 -7.82 29.51
CA ARG A 198 -1.29 -8.90 29.27
C ARG A 198 -0.79 -9.86 28.20
N ILE A 199 -0.32 -9.34 27.06
CA ILE A 199 0.14 -10.15 25.94
C ILE A 199 1.43 -10.90 26.29
N SER A 200 2.40 -10.25 26.94
CA SER A 200 3.62 -10.93 27.37
C SER A 200 3.33 -12.06 28.37
N THR A 201 2.37 -11.85 29.26
CA THR A 201 1.98 -12.87 30.25
C THR A 201 1.23 -14.04 29.60
N ALA A 202 0.32 -13.77 28.68
CA ALA A 202 -0.53 -14.79 28.08
C ALA A 202 0.15 -15.60 26.96
N PHE A 203 1.10 -15.00 26.23
CA PHE A 203 1.74 -15.61 25.06
C PHE A 203 3.23 -15.94 25.29
N GLY A 204 3.87 -15.30 26.28
CA GLY A 204 5.25 -15.59 26.68
C GLY A 204 6.30 -15.03 25.73
N ASN A 205 6.57 -15.74 24.63
CA ASN A 205 7.66 -15.41 23.70
C ASN A 205 7.20 -14.42 22.61
N VAL A 206 7.12 -13.14 22.98
CA VAL A 206 6.62 -12.06 22.11
C VAL A 206 7.69 -11.02 21.86
N CYS A 207 7.95 -10.72 20.58
CA CYS A 207 8.72 -9.57 20.14
C CYS A 207 7.76 -8.42 19.82
N PHE A 208 7.83 -7.32 20.56
CA PHE A 208 6.99 -6.15 20.32
C PHE A 208 7.72 -5.13 19.44
N VAL A 209 7.01 -4.58 18.45
CA VAL A 209 7.50 -3.49 17.61
C VAL A 209 6.64 -2.26 17.89
N VAL A 210 7.29 -1.16 18.27
CA VAL A 210 6.60 0.04 18.75
C VAL A 210 7.24 1.28 18.12
N ASP A 211 6.42 2.24 17.69
CA ASP A 211 6.91 3.57 17.33
C ASP A 211 7.31 4.35 18.60
N GLU A 212 8.46 5.02 18.57
CA GLU A 212 8.95 5.83 19.69
C GLU A 212 8.08 7.06 19.96
N TYR A 213 7.38 7.57 18.93
CA TYR A 213 6.52 8.73 19.07
C TYR A 213 5.47 8.50 20.17
N GLN A 214 5.48 9.37 21.19
CA GLN A 214 4.64 9.31 22.40
C GLN A 214 4.83 8.09 23.32
N LEU A 215 5.60 7.06 22.94
CA LEU A 215 5.76 5.82 23.73
C LEU A 215 7.18 5.58 24.26
N LEU A 216 8.11 6.55 24.13
CA LEU A 216 9.49 6.41 24.61
C LEU A 216 9.59 5.93 26.08
N SER A 217 8.77 6.49 26.99
CA SER A 217 8.78 6.08 28.40
C SER A 217 8.31 4.64 28.60
N THR A 218 7.32 4.21 27.81
CA THR A 218 6.82 2.84 27.83
C THR A 218 7.88 1.86 27.31
N ILE A 219 8.57 2.21 26.22
CA ILE A 219 9.69 1.40 25.72
C ILE A 219 10.76 1.23 26.81
N GLN A 220 11.20 2.33 27.44
CA GLN A 220 12.20 2.28 28.52
C GLN A 220 11.74 1.46 29.74
N LYS A 221 10.44 1.50 30.07
CA LYS A 221 9.86 0.73 31.17
C LYS A 221 9.92 -0.77 30.91
N PHE A 222 9.71 -1.20 29.67
CA PHE A 222 9.51 -2.60 29.31
C PHE A 222 10.69 -3.29 28.63
N GLU A 223 11.65 -2.55 28.05
CA GLU A 223 12.81 -3.11 27.30
C GLU A 223 13.69 -4.05 28.14
N SER A 224 13.64 -3.95 29.48
CA SER A 224 14.34 -4.86 30.39
C SER A 224 13.60 -6.16 30.71
N ARG A 225 12.31 -6.26 30.36
CA ARG A 225 11.40 -7.36 30.75
C ARG A 225 10.89 -8.16 29.55
N VAL A 226 10.71 -7.49 28.42
CA VAL A 226 10.20 -8.07 27.17
C VAL A 226 11.07 -7.62 26.01
N GLU A 227 11.08 -8.40 24.93
CA GLU A 227 11.76 -8.03 23.71
C GLU A 227 10.97 -6.92 23.01
N ILE A 228 11.52 -5.71 22.97
CA ILE A 228 10.91 -4.54 22.30
C ILE A 228 11.90 -3.97 21.30
N GLU A 229 11.40 -3.73 20.09
CA GLU A 229 12.11 -3.04 19.02
C GLU A 229 11.40 -1.76 18.62
N ARG A 230 12.19 -0.76 18.22
CA ARG A 230 11.69 0.53 17.75
C ARG A 230 11.46 0.46 16.25
N PHE A 231 10.28 0.87 15.79
CA PHE A 231 10.02 0.96 14.36
C PHE A 231 10.75 2.16 13.76
N ALA A 232 11.68 1.91 12.85
CA ALA A 232 12.45 2.97 12.20
C ALA A 232 11.81 3.37 10.85
N PHE A 233 11.13 4.51 10.79
CA PHE A 233 10.57 5.01 9.53
C PHE A 233 11.62 5.30 8.44
N GLY A 234 12.88 5.54 8.82
CA GLY A 234 14.04 5.52 7.91
C GLY A 234 13.88 6.36 6.66
N ALA A 235 13.43 7.62 6.79
CA ALA A 235 13.14 8.53 5.68
C ALA A 235 12.16 7.95 4.63
N GLY A 236 11.17 7.15 5.08
CA GLY A 236 10.16 6.51 4.23
C GLY A 236 10.58 5.14 3.68
N LYS A 237 11.75 4.61 4.03
CA LYS A 237 12.13 3.22 3.69
C LYS A 237 11.28 2.19 4.43
N GLY A 238 10.97 2.43 5.71
CA GLY A 238 10.15 1.53 6.52
C GLY A 238 8.73 1.39 5.94
N ASN A 239 8.08 2.51 5.65
CA ASN A 239 6.74 2.52 5.05
C ASN A 239 6.69 1.83 3.68
N HIS A 240 7.76 1.96 2.88
CA HIS A 240 7.83 1.27 1.60
C HIS A 240 7.99 -0.24 1.75
N ALA A 241 8.90 -0.69 2.62
CA ALA A 241 9.11 -2.11 2.88
C ALA A 241 7.83 -2.76 3.44
N LEU A 242 7.18 -2.10 4.39
CA LEU A 242 5.90 -2.51 4.96
C LEU A 242 4.83 -2.66 3.88
N ALA A 243 4.63 -1.61 3.07
CA ALA A 243 3.57 -1.60 2.06
C ALA A 243 3.75 -2.71 1.01
N ILE A 244 4.98 -2.93 0.54
CA ILE A 244 5.27 -3.98 -0.44
C ILE A 244 5.15 -5.37 0.19
N ASN A 245 5.70 -5.58 1.39
CA ASN A 245 5.67 -6.87 2.08
C ASN A 245 4.23 -7.31 2.38
N LEU A 246 3.44 -6.45 3.01
CA LEU A 246 2.05 -6.77 3.37
C LEU A 246 1.21 -7.07 2.13
N ARG A 247 1.37 -6.28 1.06
CA ARG A 247 0.66 -6.52 -0.19
C ARG A 247 1.03 -7.87 -0.81
N GLN A 248 2.31 -8.24 -0.81
CA GLN A 248 2.76 -9.53 -1.33
C GLN A 248 2.22 -10.71 -0.51
N LEU A 249 2.19 -10.60 0.82
CA LEU A 249 1.62 -11.61 1.70
C LEU A 249 0.15 -11.84 1.38
N ILE A 250 -0.64 -10.77 1.22
CA ILE A 250 -2.08 -10.87 0.95
C ILE A 250 -2.32 -11.50 -0.43
N LEU A 251 -1.64 -11.03 -1.48
CA LEU A 251 -1.82 -11.57 -2.83
C LEU A 251 -1.44 -13.05 -2.95
N ARG A 252 -0.49 -13.52 -2.15
CA ARG A 252 -0.06 -14.92 -2.11
C ARG A 252 -0.78 -15.75 -1.06
N GLN A 253 -1.73 -15.17 -0.33
CA GLN A 253 -2.37 -15.80 0.83
C GLN A 253 -1.35 -16.32 1.84
N GLY A 254 -0.23 -15.61 1.98
CA GLY A 254 0.85 -15.89 2.95
C GLY A 254 0.53 -15.40 4.37
N ILE A 255 -0.64 -14.79 4.57
CA ILE A 255 -1.15 -14.38 5.87
C ILE A 255 -2.64 -14.77 5.99
N ARG A 256 -3.07 -15.17 7.18
CA ARG A 256 -4.45 -15.55 7.50
C ARG A 256 -4.97 -14.82 8.75
N TRP A 257 -6.25 -14.51 8.79
CA TRP A 257 -6.93 -13.95 9.96
C TRP A 257 -8.32 -14.54 10.16
N TYR A 258 -8.84 -14.42 11.39
CA TYR A 258 -10.18 -14.87 11.75
C TYR A 258 -11.27 -13.88 11.30
N ALA A 259 -12.51 -14.38 11.18
CA ALA A 259 -13.67 -13.53 10.86
C ALA A 259 -13.90 -12.46 11.95
N GLY A 260 -14.10 -11.20 11.53
CA GLY A 260 -14.26 -10.07 12.45
C GLY A 260 -12.97 -9.59 13.11
N CYS A 261 -11.80 -9.90 12.53
CA CYS A 261 -10.51 -9.43 13.03
C CYS A 261 -10.47 -7.89 13.13
N GLY A 262 -10.20 -7.37 14.33
CA GLY A 262 -10.15 -5.94 14.59
C GLY A 262 -11.52 -5.22 14.55
N GLN A 263 -12.63 -5.96 14.62
CA GLN A 263 -13.97 -5.40 14.65
C GLN A 263 -14.16 -4.47 15.86
N LEU A 264 -14.71 -3.27 15.62
CA LEU A 264 -15.12 -2.37 16.69
C LEU A 264 -16.39 -2.90 17.37
N ASN A 265 -16.37 -2.95 18.71
CA ASN A 265 -17.43 -3.56 19.53
C ASN A 265 -18.76 -2.78 19.56
N ASP A 266 -18.75 -1.50 19.15
CA ASP A 266 -19.87 -0.56 19.32
C ASP A 266 -20.51 -0.08 18.00
N VAL A 267 -20.27 -0.77 16.89
CA VAL A 267 -20.83 -0.40 15.57
C VAL A 267 -21.75 -1.49 15.02
N ALA A 268 -22.90 -1.06 14.48
CA ALA A 268 -23.89 -1.95 13.87
C ALA A 268 -23.46 -2.48 12.49
N GLU A 269 -22.50 -1.80 11.86
CA GLU A 269 -21.96 -2.14 10.55
C GLU A 269 -20.57 -2.78 10.69
N ARG A 270 -20.20 -3.58 9.68
CA ARG A 270 -18.87 -4.19 9.59
C ARG A 270 -17.80 -3.09 9.56
N ASN A 271 -16.90 -3.11 10.52
CA ASN A 271 -15.77 -2.20 10.64
C ASN A 271 -14.61 -2.97 11.25
N ASP A 272 -14.00 -3.77 10.39
CA ASP A 272 -12.95 -4.72 10.68
C ASP A 272 -11.71 -4.43 9.81
N LEU A 273 -10.67 -5.24 10.00
CA LEU A 273 -9.43 -5.18 9.23
C LEU A 273 -9.67 -5.22 7.71
N GLU A 274 -10.60 -6.05 7.23
CA GLU A 274 -10.86 -6.23 5.80
C GLU A 274 -11.48 -4.98 5.20
N THR A 275 -12.42 -4.36 5.92
CA THR A 275 -13.02 -3.08 5.52
C THR A 275 -11.94 -2.00 5.39
N GLU A 276 -11.04 -1.91 6.37
CA GLU A 276 -9.94 -0.94 6.36
C GLU A 276 -8.96 -1.18 5.21
N LEU A 277 -8.47 -2.42 5.05
CA LEU A 277 -7.55 -2.82 3.98
C LEU A 277 -8.04 -2.45 2.57
N THR A 278 -9.35 -2.51 2.34
CA THR A 278 -9.95 -2.17 1.04
C THR A 278 -10.14 -0.68 0.83
N SER A 279 -10.10 0.09 1.92
CA SER A 279 -10.30 1.53 1.88
C SER A 279 -8.99 2.31 1.75
N VAL A 280 -7.87 1.71 2.17
CA VAL A 280 -6.56 2.35 2.11
C VAL A 280 -5.96 2.37 0.69
N MET A 281 -5.09 3.34 0.48
CA MET A 281 -4.44 3.64 -0.77
C MET A 281 -2.92 3.54 -0.64
N LEU A 282 -2.26 3.15 -1.72
CA LEU A 282 -0.82 3.15 -1.89
C LEU A 282 -0.43 4.45 -2.57
N ARG A 283 0.15 5.39 -1.81
CA ARG A 283 0.69 6.62 -2.36
C ARG A 283 2.18 6.47 -2.64
N GLN A 284 2.59 6.95 -3.82
CA GLN A 284 4.00 6.99 -4.21
C GLN A 284 4.52 8.42 -4.14
N ASN A 285 5.67 8.61 -3.49
CA ASN A 285 6.33 9.91 -3.46
C ASN A 285 7.20 10.14 -4.72
N ALA A 286 7.72 11.36 -4.87
CA ALA A 286 8.57 11.72 -6.01
C ALA A 286 9.86 10.88 -6.14
N SER A 287 10.28 10.17 -5.08
CA SER A 287 11.42 9.23 -5.13
C SER A 287 11.04 7.81 -5.52
N GLY A 288 9.77 7.56 -5.87
CA GLY A 288 9.26 6.24 -6.19
C GLY A 288 8.95 5.35 -4.97
N ARG A 289 9.08 5.84 -3.74
CA ARG A 289 8.77 5.08 -2.52
C ARG A 289 7.28 5.11 -2.26
N CYS A 290 6.75 3.93 -1.93
CA CYS A 290 5.34 3.75 -1.60
C CYS A 290 5.08 3.88 -0.10
N ARG A 291 3.87 4.29 0.27
CA ARG A 291 3.35 4.28 1.63
C ARG A 291 1.84 3.97 1.57
N ILE A 292 1.33 3.25 2.57
CA ILE A 292 -0.12 3.10 2.79
C ILE A 292 -0.65 4.40 3.41
N ASP A 293 -1.76 4.88 2.90
CA ASP A 293 -2.41 6.14 3.30
C ASP A 293 -3.93 6.00 3.18
N HIS A 294 -4.70 6.77 3.93
CA HIS A 294 -6.16 6.76 3.90
C HIS A 294 -6.74 8.09 3.37
N LEU A 295 -8.05 8.15 3.19
CA LEU A 295 -8.74 9.40 2.86
C LEU A 295 -8.87 10.25 4.13
N SER A 296 -8.35 11.48 4.12
CA SER A 296 -8.42 12.38 5.28
C SER A 296 -9.81 12.99 5.47
N ASP A 297 -10.79 12.16 5.82
CA ASP A 297 -12.21 12.53 6.02
C ASP A 297 -12.74 12.21 7.43
N GLY A 298 -11.89 11.65 8.30
CA GLY A 298 -12.26 11.27 9.67
C GLY A 298 -13.14 10.03 9.77
N VAL A 299 -13.32 9.30 8.66
CA VAL A 299 -14.06 8.03 8.59
C VAL A 299 -13.11 6.88 8.21
N HIS A 300 -12.19 7.14 7.29
CA HIS A 300 -11.19 6.18 6.87
C HIS A 300 -9.94 6.27 7.74
N HIS A 301 -9.32 5.12 7.98
CA HIS A 301 -8.15 4.94 8.84
C HIS A 301 -7.17 3.98 8.16
N ASP A 302 -5.91 4.00 8.57
CA ASP A 302 -4.89 3.02 8.16
C ASP A 302 -4.19 2.34 9.36
N ASP A 303 -4.68 2.56 10.58
CA ASP A 303 -4.02 2.14 11.83
C ASP A 303 -3.92 0.60 11.97
N ARG A 304 -4.98 -0.15 11.64
CA ARG A 304 -4.95 -1.62 11.68
C ARG A 304 -4.04 -2.17 10.60
N VAL A 305 -4.10 -1.58 9.40
CA VAL A 305 -3.25 -1.98 8.26
C VAL A 305 -1.79 -1.71 8.58
N PHE A 306 -1.49 -0.56 9.17
CA PHE A 306 -0.15 -0.17 9.59
C PHE A 306 0.38 -1.13 10.66
N ALA A 307 -0.36 -1.32 11.77
CA ALA A 307 0.04 -2.24 12.83
C ALA A 307 0.29 -3.66 12.28
N LEU A 308 -0.63 -4.19 11.47
CA LEU A 308 -0.47 -5.51 10.84
C LEU A 308 0.79 -5.57 9.96
N GLY A 309 1.01 -4.55 9.14
CA GLY A 309 2.17 -4.47 8.25
C GLY A 309 3.49 -4.42 9.02
N VAL A 310 3.55 -3.70 10.14
CA VAL A 310 4.74 -3.64 11.01
C VAL A 310 5.04 -5.01 11.61
N ALA A 311 4.04 -5.68 12.19
CA ALA A 311 4.22 -7.01 12.78
C ALA A 311 4.65 -8.04 11.72
N ALA A 312 3.99 -8.03 10.56
CA ALA A 312 4.29 -8.94 9.46
C ALA A 312 5.70 -8.73 8.89
N LEU A 313 6.12 -7.48 8.71
CA LEU A 313 7.47 -7.16 8.24
C LEU A 313 8.51 -7.70 9.22
N LYS A 314 8.33 -7.49 10.53
CA LYS A 314 9.25 -7.99 11.54
C LYS A 314 9.31 -9.52 11.59
N ALA A 315 8.16 -10.17 11.47
CA ALA A 315 8.08 -11.63 11.42
C ALA A 315 8.81 -12.19 10.18
N CYS A 316 8.71 -11.53 9.02
CA CYS A 316 9.44 -11.90 7.81
C CYS A 316 10.96 -11.72 7.95
N GLU A 317 11.42 -10.60 8.53
CA GLU A 317 12.84 -10.36 8.77
C GLU A 317 13.44 -11.41 9.70
N SER A 318 12.69 -11.82 10.73
CA SER A 318 13.13 -12.81 11.71
C SER A 318 13.05 -14.25 11.17
N GLY A 319 12.07 -14.55 10.32
CA GLY A 319 11.94 -15.85 9.64
C GLY A 319 13.04 -16.07 8.61
N CYS A 320 13.45 -15.02 7.89
CA CYS A 320 14.56 -15.08 6.94
C CYS A 320 15.88 -15.45 7.61
N VAL A 321 16.09 -15.10 8.89
CA VAL A 321 17.32 -15.47 9.63
C VAL A 321 17.36 -16.96 10.00
N ALA A 322 16.22 -17.64 10.13
CA ALA A 322 16.18 -19.07 10.43
C ALA A 322 16.75 -19.93 9.29
N ASP A 323 16.51 -19.54 8.03
CA ASP A 323 17.04 -20.23 6.84
C ASP A 323 18.58 -20.17 6.74
N TRP A 324 19.24 -19.18 7.37
CA TRP A 324 20.71 -19.09 7.36
C TRP A 324 21.37 -19.90 8.49
N MET A 325 20.66 -20.16 9.59
CA MET A 325 21.21 -20.97 10.69
C MET A 325 21.16 -22.47 10.42
N GLU A 326 20.21 -22.96 9.61
CA GLU A 326 20.18 -24.41 9.26
C GLU A 326 21.25 -24.81 8.23
N VAL A 327 21.86 -23.88 7.49
CA VAL A 327 22.89 -24.19 6.48
C VAL A 327 24.31 -24.28 7.07
N SER A 328 24.51 -23.98 8.36
CA SER A 328 25.87 -23.90 8.96
C SER A 328 26.25 -24.99 9.98
N GLU A 329 25.36 -25.93 10.32
CA GLU A 329 25.70 -27.05 11.24
C GLU A 329 25.78 -28.44 10.57
N GLY A 330 25.67 -28.54 9.24
CA GLY A 330 25.66 -29.82 8.54
C GLY A 330 26.76 -29.98 7.50
N GLY A 331 28.00 -30.22 7.90
CA GLY A 331 28.99 -30.77 6.95
C GLY A 331 30.46 -30.60 7.29
N LEU A 332 30.97 -31.41 8.22
CA LEU A 332 32.34 -31.92 8.20
C LEU A 332 32.42 -33.22 9.04
N VAL A 333 32.15 -34.36 8.41
CA VAL A 333 32.84 -35.65 8.62
C VAL A 333 33.03 -36.30 7.27
#